data_AF-A0AAV4CM65-F1
#
_entry.id   AF-A0AAV4CM65-F1
#
_cell.length_a   1.000
_cell.length_b   1.000
_cell.length_c   1.000
_cell.angle_alpha   90.00
_cell.angle_beta   90.00
_cell.angle_gamma   90.00
#
_symmetry.space_group_name_H-M   'P 1'
#
loop_
_entity.id
_entity.type
_entity.pdbx_description
1 polymer ?
#
loop_
_entity_poly.entity_id
_entity_poly.type
_entity_poly.pdbx_seq_one_letter_code
_entity_poly.pdbx_strand_id
1 'polypeptide(L)'
;MSMTQVYQWFSWLKNGRTSLQDEPRSGRPNTANNDWNTARVDELIKVYRRVKLKEISLKLDIPKTHVYEIFHDKLGVVARSIM
;
A
#
# COMPACT_ATOMS: atom_id res chain seq x y z
N MET A 1 -22.47 0.07 20.38
CA MET A 1 -22.67 1.16 19.41
C MET A 1 -23.31 2.34 20.14
N SER A 2 -22.85 3.56 19.91
CA SER A 2 -23.49 4.75 20.49
C SER A 2 -24.80 5.07 19.78
N MET A 3 -25.70 5.84 20.41
CA MET A 3 -26.94 6.28 19.75
C MET A 3 -26.66 7.04 18.45
N THR A 4 -25.58 7.82 18.39
CA THR A 4 -25.16 8.53 17.17
C THR A 4 -24.89 7.58 16.01
N GLN A 5 -24.24 6.44 16.27
CA GLN A 5 -23.99 5.41 15.25
C GLN A 5 -25.29 4.77 14.78
N VAL A 6 -26.23 4.50 15.69
CA VAL A 6 -27.55 3.94 15.36
C VAL A 6 -28.34 4.87 14.44
N TYR A 7 -28.36 6.18 14.75
CA TYR A 7 -29.03 7.17 13.89
C TYR A 7 -28.37 7.34 12.52
N GLN A 8 -27.03 7.26 12.43
CA GLN A 8 -26.32 7.26 11.14
C GLN A 8 -26.70 6.07 10.28
N TRP A 9 -26.66 4.86 10.83
CA TRP A 9 -27.04 3.64 10.11
C TRP A 9 -28.51 3.68 9.67
N PHE A 10 -29.41 4.16 10.53
CA PHE A 10 -30.82 4.34 10.17
C PHE A 10 -30.99 5.32 8.99
N SER A 11 -30.27 6.44 8.99
CA SER A 11 -30.28 7.42 7.90
C SER A 11 -29.74 6.83 6.60
N TRP A 12 -28.62 6.10 6.64
CA TRP A 12 -28.05 5.43 5.47
C TRP A 12 -29.01 4.40 4.87
N LEU A 13 -29.64 3.58 5.70
CA LEU A 13 -30.63 2.61 5.26
C LEU A 13 -31.83 3.29 4.61
N LYS A 14 -32.35 4.37 5.21
CA LYS A 14 -33.46 5.16 4.67
C LYS A 14 -33.11 5.80 3.31
N ASN A 15 -31.84 6.19 3.13
CA ASN A 15 -31.32 6.76 1.89
C ASN A 15 -30.92 5.69 0.85
N GLY A 16 -31.25 4.41 1.08
CA GLY A 16 -31.06 3.34 0.11
C GLY A 16 -29.68 2.70 0.11
N ARG A 17 -28.84 2.93 1.14
CA ARG A 17 -27.58 2.19 1.29
C ARG A 17 -27.90 0.73 1.61
N THR A 18 -27.61 -0.17 0.68
CA THR A 18 -27.76 -1.63 0.83
C THR A 18 -26.44 -2.33 1.15
N SER A 19 -25.31 -1.66 0.93
CA SER A 19 -23.99 -2.22 1.23
C SER A 19 -23.70 -2.21 2.73
N LEU A 20 -23.46 -3.41 3.26
CA LEU A 20 -22.95 -3.65 4.61
C LEU A 20 -21.43 -3.47 4.71
N GLN A 21 -20.75 -3.30 3.58
CA GLN A 21 -19.30 -3.14 3.56
C GLN A 21 -18.90 -1.72 3.94
N ASP A 22 -17.74 -1.63 4.58
CA ASP A 22 -17.10 -0.35 4.85
C ASP A 22 -16.81 0.38 3.53
N GLU A 23 -17.04 1.69 3.54
CA GLU A 23 -16.56 2.53 2.44
C GLU A 23 -15.03 2.56 2.40
N PRO A 24 -14.44 2.84 1.22
CA PRO A 24 -13.00 3.00 1.10
C PRO A 24 -12.50 4.02 2.12
N ARG A 25 -11.71 3.56 3.10
CA ARG A 25 -11.09 4.45 4.07
C ARG A 25 -9.86 5.08 3.43
N SER A 26 -9.78 6.41 3.45
CA SER A 26 -8.51 7.10 3.20
C SER A 26 -7.56 6.76 4.34
N GLY A 27 -6.73 5.73 4.14
CA GLY A 27 -5.62 5.44 5.03
C GLY A 27 -4.60 6.59 5.05
N ARG A 28 -3.61 6.51 5.93
CA ARG A 28 -2.49 7.46 5.92
C ARG A 28 -1.85 7.44 4.51
N PRO A 29 -1.72 8.59 3.83
CA PRO A 29 -1.06 8.61 2.54
C PRO A 29 0.36 8.11 2.71
N ASN A 30 0.72 7.11 1.91
CA ASN A 30 2.02 6.49 1.96
C ASN A 30 3.05 7.42 1.30
N THR A 31 3.71 8.26 2.10
CA THR A 31 4.62 9.31 1.62
C THR A 31 5.82 8.76 0.84
N ALA A 32 6.21 7.51 1.07
CA ALA A 32 7.31 6.90 0.32
C ALA A 32 6.87 6.34 -1.05
N ASN A 33 5.57 6.21 -1.30
CA ASN A 33 5.01 5.70 -2.54
C ASN A 33 4.92 6.82 -3.61
N ASN A 34 6.01 7.58 -3.74
CA ASN A 34 6.17 8.55 -4.81
C ASN A 34 6.61 7.83 -6.10
N ASP A 35 6.14 8.30 -7.25
CA ASP A 35 6.47 7.71 -8.55
C ASP A 35 7.98 7.67 -8.79
N TRP A 36 8.72 8.67 -8.27
CA TRP A 36 10.19 8.71 -8.32
C TRP A 36 10.84 7.52 -7.59
N ASN A 37 10.39 7.21 -6.37
CA ASN A 37 10.90 6.07 -5.60
C ASN A 37 10.56 4.75 -6.31
N THR A 38 9.35 4.66 -6.86
CA THR A 38 8.87 3.46 -7.58
C THR A 38 9.73 3.17 -8.81
N ALA A 39 10.03 4.18 -9.62
CA ALA A 39 10.88 4.04 -10.79
C ALA A 39 12.31 3.60 -10.42
N ARG A 40 12.86 4.15 -9.33
CA ARG A 40 14.23 3.82 -8.90
C ARG A 40 14.34 2.39 -8.37
N VAL A 41 13.34 1.91 -7.64
CA VAL A 41 13.24 0.52 -7.20
C VAL A 41 13.14 -0.41 -8.42
N ASP A 42 12.29 -0.08 -9.40
CA ASP A 42 12.13 -0.86 -10.63
C ASP A 42 13.43 -0.97 -11.45
N GLU A 43 14.16 0.13 -11.61
CA GLU A 43 15.47 0.14 -12.27
C GLU A 43 16.47 -0.78 -11.56
N LEU A 44 16.54 -0.73 -10.22
CA LEU A 44 17.45 -1.57 -9.45
C LEU A 44 17.11 -3.06 -9.60
N ILE A 45 15.83 -3.42 -9.66
CA ILE A 45 15.39 -4.80 -9.86
C ILE A 45 15.75 -5.28 -11.28
N LYS A 46 15.57 -4.44 -12.29
CA LYS A 46 15.93 -4.78 -13.68
C LYS A 46 17.43 -4.98 -13.86
N VAL A 47 18.25 -4.18 -13.19
CA VAL A 47 19.72 -4.27 -13.27
C VAL A 47 20.25 -5.50 -12.50
N TYR A 48 19.64 -5.82 -11.36
CA TYR A 48 20.14 -6.87 -10.48
C TYR A 48 19.10 -8.00 -10.37
N ARG A 49 19.38 -9.14 -11.03
CA ARG A 49 18.50 -10.33 -11.03
C ARG A 49 18.19 -10.88 -9.62
N ARG A 50 19.03 -10.58 -8.61
CA ARG A 50 18.86 -10.95 -7.19
C ARG A 50 19.29 -9.78 -6.30
N VAL A 51 18.34 -8.96 -5.83
CA VAL A 51 18.64 -7.79 -4.97
C VAL A 51 18.02 -7.99 -3.60
N LYS A 52 18.81 -7.98 -2.53
CA LYS A 52 18.21 -8.03 -1.19
C LYS A 52 17.48 -6.72 -0.90
N LEU A 53 16.25 -6.79 -0.39
CA LEU A 53 15.46 -5.60 0.01
C LEU A 53 16.24 -4.63 0.92
N LYS A 54 17.15 -5.16 1.75
CA LYS A 54 18.01 -4.36 2.64
C LYS A 54 19.01 -3.49 1.86
N GLU A 55 19.52 -3.98 0.74
CA GLU A 55 20.47 -3.23 -0.11
C GLU A 55 19.77 -2.09 -0.85
N ILE A 56 18.55 -2.33 -1.36
CA ILE A 56 17.73 -1.29 -1.98
C ILE A 56 17.35 -0.22 -0.95
N SER A 57 16.92 -0.64 0.23
CA SER A 57 16.61 0.25 1.35
C SER A 57 17.79 1.15 1.70
N LEU A 58 19.01 0.59 1.80
CA LEU A 58 20.22 1.34 2.08
C LEU A 58 20.60 2.29 0.94
N LYS A 59 20.46 1.87 -0.33
CA LYS A 59 20.81 2.69 -1.50
C LYS A 59 19.87 3.88 -1.70
N LEU A 60 18.59 3.69 -1.43
CA LEU A 60 17.56 4.72 -1.64
C LEU A 60 17.29 5.55 -0.39
N ASP A 61 17.89 5.18 0.75
CA ASP A 61 17.58 5.73 2.08
C ASP A 61 16.08 5.66 2.41
N ILE A 62 15.43 4.58 1.96
CA ILE A 62 14.01 4.34 2.18
C ILE A 62 13.89 3.22 3.21
N PRO A 63 12.99 3.33 4.21
CA PRO A 63 12.68 2.21 5.10
C PRO A 63 12.30 0.94 4.33
N LYS A 64 12.89 -0.19 4.74
CA LYS A 64 12.68 -1.51 4.11
C LYS A 64 11.20 -1.86 3.92
N THR A 65 10.33 -1.47 4.86
CA THR A 65 8.89 -1.69 4.80
C THR A 65 8.27 -1.08 3.54
N HIS A 66 8.67 0.14 3.20
CA HIS A 66 8.15 0.82 2.02
C HIS A 66 8.72 0.25 0.72
N VAL A 67 9.98 -0.18 0.72
CA VAL A 67 10.55 -0.91 -0.43
C VAL A 67 9.76 -2.20 -0.67
N TYR A 68 9.36 -2.90 0.39
CA TYR A 68 8.54 -4.11 0.30
C TYR A 68 7.13 -3.82 -0.26
N GLU A 69 6.48 -2.76 0.23
CA GLU A 69 5.17 -2.31 -0.29
C GLU A 69 5.25 -1.96 -1.79
N ILE A 70 6.26 -1.20 -2.22
CA ILE A 70 6.45 -0.89 -3.65
C ILE A 70 6.68 -2.18 -4.44
N PHE A 71 7.48 -3.10 -3.91
CA PHE A 71 7.79 -4.37 -4.56
C PHE A 71 6.55 -5.25 -4.77
N HIS A 72 5.69 -5.35 -3.76
CA HIS A 72 4.48 -6.19 -3.79
C HIS A 72 3.29 -5.49 -4.45
N ASP A 73 2.98 -4.27 -4.04
CA ASP A 73 1.74 -3.58 -4.42
C ASP A 73 1.88 -2.87 -5.78
N LYS A 74 3.07 -2.35 -6.11
CA LYS A 74 3.29 -1.60 -7.36
C LYS A 74 3.92 -2.44 -8.47
N LEU A 75 4.92 -3.25 -8.13
CA LEU A 75 5.68 -4.03 -9.12
C LEU A 75 5.19 -5.48 -9.26
N GLY A 76 4.36 -5.97 -8.34
CA GLY A 76 3.77 -7.31 -8.40
C GLY A 76 4.80 -8.45 -8.40
N VAL A 77 6.02 -8.20 -7.90
CA VAL A 77 7.11 -9.19 -7.98
C VAL A 77 6.95 -10.20 -6.85
N VAL A 78 6.79 -11.47 -7.22
CA VAL A 78 6.61 -12.55 -6.25
C VAL A 78 7.95 -12.82 -5.55
N ALA A 79 7.96 -12.72 -4.22
CA ALA A 79 9.14 -12.85 -3.34
C ALA A 79 10.01 -14.12 -3.53
N ARG A 80 9.54 -15.11 -4.29
CA ARG A 80 10.27 -16.35 -4.63
C ARG A 80 11.57 -16.13 -5.41
N SER A 81 11.79 -14.95 -6.01
CA SER A 81 12.99 -14.70 -6.81
C SER A 81 14.20 -14.20 -5.99
N ILE A 82 14.00 -13.79 -4.72
CA ILE A 82 14.95 -12.89 -4.04
C ILE A 82 15.28 -13.27 -2.56
N MET A 83 14.62 -14.27 -1.96
CA MET A 83 15.05 -14.77 -0.65
C MET A 83 16.39 -15.53 -0.74
#